data_AF-A0A5N9GK00-F1
#
_entry.id   AF-A0A5N9GK00-F1
#
_cell.length_a   1.000
_cell.length_b   1.000
_cell.length_c   1.000
_cell.angle_alpha   90.00
_cell.angle_beta   90.00
_cell.angle_gamma   90.00
#
_symmetry.space_group_name_H-M   'P 1'
#
loop_
_entity.id
_entity.type
_entity.pdbx_description
1 polymer ?
#
loop_
_entity_poly.entity_id
_entity_poly.type
_entity_poly.pdbx_seq_one_letter_code
_entity_poly.pdbx_strand_id
1 'polypeptide(L)'
;MSTSRPTENAPGLVLFPIYEQYAEMIAEELSGLTESQAQWQSANWSWSGWSIRQNISHVASHIFRHYLLSRNWGNVLFPSDRPHFAELYSIAALPQADQNKLYPRYLDETYWYSMQSVTDKLGEALSLVKDILRRETVRSLREKSISKLPGWYDRIASRYPGTLYPDPENPGILRNTLEGNFRHTEAELITHLFNVQRLKRAQGLPSKVTLPWIGYWTLPDWDRSEP
;
A
#
# COMPACT_ATOMS: atom_id res chain seq x y z
N MET A 1 -25.45 -11.80 10.44
CA MET A 1 -24.65 -13.03 10.54
C MET A 1 -23.44 -12.72 11.41
N SER A 2 -23.25 -13.44 12.52
CA SER A 2 -22.11 -13.23 13.40
C SER A 2 -20.87 -13.84 12.74
N THR A 3 -19.99 -13.00 12.20
CA THR A 3 -18.68 -13.46 11.73
C THR A 3 -17.87 -13.79 12.98
N SER A 4 -17.68 -15.08 13.25
CA SER A 4 -16.79 -15.53 14.31
C SER A 4 -15.43 -14.88 14.13
N ARG A 5 -14.91 -14.22 15.16
CA ARG A 5 -13.55 -13.64 15.11
C ARG A 5 -12.55 -14.73 14.70
N PRO A 6 -11.63 -14.45 13.76
CA PRO A 6 -10.59 -15.40 13.41
C PRO A 6 -9.80 -15.84 14.64
N THR A 7 -9.42 -17.12 14.68
CA THR A 7 -8.63 -17.65 15.80
C THR A 7 -7.21 -17.09 15.77
N GLU A 8 -6.59 -16.96 16.94
CA GLU A 8 -5.23 -16.42 17.08
C GLU A 8 -4.17 -17.20 16.27
N ASN A 9 -4.41 -18.49 16.00
CA ASN A 9 -3.51 -19.36 15.25
C ASN A 9 -3.83 -19.42 13.75
N ALA A 10 -4.91 -18.78 13.29
CA ALA A 10 -5.23 -18.72 11.86
C ALA A 10 -4.16 -17.93 11.10
N PRO A 11 -3.92 -18.22 9.81
CA PRO A 11 -3.05 -17.40 8.96
C PRO A 11 -3.51 -15.95 8.98
N GLY A 12 -2.57 -15.00 9.06
CA GLY A 12 -2.88 -13.56 9.11
C GLY A 12 -3.72 -13.06 7.94
N LEU A 13 -3.63 -13.72 6.78
CA LEU A 13 -4.38 -13.40 5.56
C LEU A 13 -5.90 -13.34 5.78
N VAL A 14 -6.45 -14.10 6.73
CA VAL A 14 -7.89 -14.08 7.05
C VAL A 14 -8.39 -12.71 7.53
N LEU A 15 -7.50 -11.83 7.99
CA LEU A 15 -7.83 -10.46 8.41
C LEU A 15 -7.86 -9.46 7.25
N PHE A 16 -7.30 -9.82 6.09
CA PHE A 16 -7.03 -8.92 4.97
C PHE A 16 -7.42 -9.55 3.62
N PRO A 17 -8.73 -9.83 3.40
CA PRO A 17 -9.20 -10.46 2.17
C PRO A 17 -8.88 -9.66 0.91
N ILE A 18 -8.62 -8.35 1.04
CA ILE A 18 -8.32 -7.48 -0.10
C ILE A 18 -7.09 -7.94 -0.88
N TYR A 19 -6.09 -8.55 -0.23
CA TYR A 19 -4.85 -8.95 -0.90
C TYR A 19 -5.06 -10.10 -1.90
N GLU A 20 -6.14 -10.88 -1.77
CA GLU A 20 -6.51 -11.88 -2.77
C GLU A 20 -7.25 -11.27 -3.97
N GLN A 21 -7.91 -10.12 -3.79
CA GLN A 21 -8.79 -9.53 -4.81
C GLN A 21 -8.15 -8.35 -5.56
N TYR A 22 -7.18 -7.67 -4.94
CA TYR A 22 -6.70 -6.38 -5.41
C TYR A 22 -6.10 -6.40 -6.82
N ALA A 23 -5.37 -7.48 -7.18
CA ALA A 23 -4.79 -7.62 -8.51
C ALA A 23 -5.87 -7.67 -9.61
N GLU A 24 -6.94 -8.43 -9.38
CA GLU A 24 -8.08 -8.55 -10.30
C GLU A 24 -8.82 -7.21 -10.40
N MET A 25 -9.04 -6.54 -9.26
CA MET A 25 -9.67 -5.21 -9.26
C MET A 25 -8.90 -4.19 -10.10
N ILE A 26 -7.56 -4.20 -10.01
CA ILE A 26 -6.69 -3.35 -10.82
C ILE A 26 -6.80 -3.74 -12.30
N ALA A 27 -6.71 -5.04 -12.62
CA ALA A 27 -6.82 -5.51 -14.00
C ALA A 27 -8.14 -5.09 -14.66
N GLU A 28 -9.25 -5.18 -13.92
CA GLU A 28 -10.57 -4.72 -14.39
C GLU A 28 -10.60 -3.20 -14.64
N GLU A 29 -10.05 -2.39 -13.71
CA GLU A 29 -10.01 -0.94 -13.90
C GLU A 29 -9.12 -0.50 -15.06
N LEU A 30 -8.08 -1.27 -15.37
CA LEU A 30 -7.16 -1.00 -16.47
C LEU A 30 -7.63 -1.53 -17.83
N SER A 31 -8.60 -2.45 -17.84
CA SER A 31 -9.06 -3.09 -19.07
C SER A 31 -9.54 -2.06 -20.09
N GLY A 32 -8.90 -2.08 -21.27
CA GLY A 32 -9.21 -1.19 -22.39
C GLY A 32 -8.64 0.24 -22.28
N LEU A 33 -7.82 0.54 -21.26
CA LEU A 33 -7.11 1.82 -21.21
C LEU A 33 -5.97 1.88 -22.22
N THR A 34 -5.85 3.01 -22.89
CA THR A 34 -4.68 3.36 -23.71
C THR A 34 -3.54 3.90 -22.84
N GLU A 35 -2.31 3.87 -23.36
CA GLU A 35 -1.15 4.46 -22.67
C GLU A 35 -1.33 5.96 -22.40
N SER A 36 -1.96 6.71 -23.31
CA SER A 36 -2.25 8.13 -23.11
C SER A 36 -3.23 8.37 -21.96
N GLN A 37 -4.27 7.53 -21.84
CA GLN A 37 -5.22 7.61 -20.73
C GLN A 37 -4.58 7.20 -19.40
N ALA A 38 -3.67 6.22 -19.42
CA ALA A 38 -2.92 5.78 -18.26
C ALA A 38 -1.91 6.84 -17.75
N GLN A 39 -1.37 7.67 -18.66
CA GLN A 39 -0.42 8.74 -18.37
C GLN A 39 -1.08 10.10 -18.09
N TRP A 40 -2.38 10.22 -18.31
CA TRP A 40 -3.11 11.48 -18.10
C TRP A 40 -2.96 12.01 -16.66
N GLN A 41 -2.78 13.32 -16.54
CA GLN A 41 -2.67 14.07 -15.29
C GLN A 41 -3.43 15.40 -15.44
N SER A 42 -3.76 16.03 -14.32
CA SER A 42 -4.37 17.36 -14.30
C SER A 42 -3.98 18.13 -13.05
N ALA A 43 -4.00 19.46 -13.13
CA ALA A 43 -3.83 20.37 -12.01
C ALA A 43 -5.18 20.80 -11.37
N ASN A 44 -6.31 20.36 -11.92
CA ASN A 44 -7.64 20.78 -11.47
C ASN A 44 -7.97 20.25 -10.07
N TRP A 45 -7.41 19.10 -9.68
CA TRP A 45 -7.59 18.52 -8.36
C TRP A 45 -6.26 18.06 -7.76
N SER A 46 -6.14 18.11 -6.43
CA SER A 46 -4.91 17.73 -5.72
C SER A 46 -4.50 16.26 -5.99
N TRP A 47 -5.50 15.38 -6.17
CA TRP A 47 -5.31 13.96 -6.46
C TRP A 47 -5.03 13.65 -7.93
N SER A 48 -5.21 14.61 -8.86
CA SER A 48 -4.99 14.39 -10.30
C SER A 48 -3.55 14.68 -10.76
N GLY A 49 -2.67 15.09 -9.84
CA GLY A 49 -1.25 15.32 -10.14
C GLY A 49 -0.45 14.05 -10.40
N TRP A 50 -0.97 12.87 -10.02
CA TRP A 50 -0.39 11.57 -10.36
C TRP A 50 -1.26 10.87 -11.39
N SER A 51 -0.62 10.25 -12.38
CA SER A 51 -1.31 9.48 -13.40
C SER A 51 -1.84 8.14 -12.86
N ILE A 52 -2.69 7.45 -13.63
CA ILE A 52 -3.16 6.10 -13.26
C ILE A 52 -1.96 5.17 -13.07
N ARG A 53 -0.99 5.22 -13.98
CA ARG A 53 0.26 4.48 -13.91
C ARG A 53 1.03 4.77 -12.62
N GLN A 54 1.17 6.05 -12.27
CA GLN A 54 1.91 6.45 -11.07
C GLN A 54 1.21 6.04 -9.77
N ASN A 55 -0.13 6.03 -9.73
CA ASN A 55 -0.87 5.51 -8.58
C ASN A 55 -0.59 4.00 -8.37
N ILE A 56 -0.56 3.21 -9.45
CA ILE A 56 -0.31 1.77 -9.36
C ILE A 56 1.17 1.49 -9.03
N SER A 57 2.06 2.22 -9.67
CA SER A 57 3.50 2.19 -9.41
C SER A 57 3.82 2.58 -7.95
N HIS A 58 3.11 3.55 -7.39
CA HIS A 58 3.21 3.92 -5.98
C HIS A 58 2.86 2.75 -5.07
N VAL A 59 1.75 2.06 -5.32
CA VAL A 59 1.31 0.94 -4.48
C VAL A 59 2.32 -0.20 -4.50
N ALA A 60 2.87 -0.55 -5.67
CA ALA A 60 3.92 -1.54 -5.78
C ALA A 60 5.17 -1.13 -4.97
N SER A 61 5.68 0.09 -5.21
CA SER A 61 6.84 0.64 -4.48
C SER A 61 6.60 0.72 -2.97
N HIS A 62 5.39 1.11 -2.55
CA HIS A 62 4.99 1.18 -1.15
C HIS A 62 5.20 -0.17 -0.45
N ILE A 63 4.66 -1.24 -1.01
CA ILE A 63 4.77 -2.58 -0.42
C ILE A 63 6.24 -2.98 -0.24
N PHE A 64 7.05 -2.91 -1.31
CA PHE A 64 8.46 -3.27 -1.20
C PHE A 64 9.21 -2.42 -0.17
N ARG A 65 8.94 -1.10 -0.16
CA ARG A 65 9.57 -0.18 0.80
C ARG A 65 9.22 -0.52 2.24
N HIS A 66 7.96 -0.84 2.53
CA HIS A 66 7.50 -1.11 3.88
C HIS A 66 7.93 -2.47 4.41
N TYR A 67 7.85 -3.53 3.62
CA TYR A 67 8.04 -4.90 4.13
C TYR A 67 9.45 -5.46 3.88
N LEU A 68 10.19 -4.95 2.90
CA LEU A 68 11.54 -5.45 2.58
C LEU A 68 12.64 -4.43 2.85
N LEU A 69 12.46 -3.19 2.37
CA LEU A 69 13.54 -2.19 2.42
C LEU A 69 13.61 -1.44 3.74
N SER A 70 12.47 -1.29 4.43
CA SER A 70 12.45 -0.67 5.74
C SER A 70 13.39 -1.43 6.68
N ARG A 71 14.32 -0.71 7.32
CA ARG A 71 15.16 -1.26 8.39
C ARG A 71 14.36 -1.74 9.60
N ASN A 72 13.07 -1.39 9.66
CA ASN A 72 12.17 -1.89 10.70
C ASN A 72 11.63 -3.26 10.30
N TRP A 73 10.54 -3.31 9.52
CA TRP A 73 9.89 -4.57 9.18
C TRP A 73 10.75 -5.53 8.38
N GLY A 74 11.62 -5.05 7.50
CA GLY A 74 12.54 -5.93 6.76
C GLY A 74 13.42 -6.76 7.69
N ASN A 75 13.92 -6.18 8.79
CA ASN A 75 14.70 -6.94 9.79
C ASN A 75 13.82 -7.90 10.61
N VAL A 76 12.62 -7.47 10.99
CA VAL A 76 11.71 -8.29 11.81
C VAL A 76 11.15 -9.49 11.04
N LEU A 77 10.85 -9.31 9.76
CA LEU A 77 10.23 -10.31 8.90
C LEU A 77 11.26 -11.24 8.22
N PHE A 78 12.49 -10.75 8.04
CA PHE A 78 13.56 -11.45 7.33
C PHE A 78 14.90 -11.30 8.08
N PRO A 79 15.03 -11.89 9.29
CA PRO A 79 16.20 -11.69 10.15
C PRO A 79 17.48 -12.35 9.63
N SER A 80 17.37 -13.40 8.82
CA SER A 80 18.52 -14.21 8.37
C SER A 80 18.63 -14.35 6.85
N ASP A 81 17.57 -14.04 6.11
CA ASP A 81 17.53 -14.17 4.66
C ASP A 81 16.55 -13.16 4.08
N ARG A 82 17.07 -11.98 3.70
CA ARG A 82 16.27 -10.98 2.99
C ARG A 82 16.19 -11.37 1.52
N PRO A 83 14.99 -11.47 0.94
CA PRO A 83 14.83 -11.63 -0.50
C PRO A 83 15.73 -10.65 -1.26
N HIS A 84 16.71 -11.18 -1.99
CA HIS A 84 17.60 -10.39 -2.81
C HIS A 84 16.86 -10.02 -4.09
N PHE A 85 16.44 -8.76 -4.19
CA PHE A 85 16.07 -8.18 -5.47
C PHE A 85 17.30 -7.45 -6.00
N ALA A 86 17.75 -7.79 -7.21
CA ALA A 86 18.86 -7.10 -7.86
C ALA A 86 18.59 -5.58 -8.03
N GLU A 87 17.33 -5.17 -7.89
CA GLU A 87 16.81 -3.84 -8.25
C GLU A 87 16.33 -3.04 -7.02
N LEU A 88 16.74 -3.40 -5.80
CA LEU A 88 16.25 -2.78 -4.54
C LEU A 88 16.37 -1.25 -4.51
N TYR A 89 17.39 -0.68 -5.16
CA TYR A 89 17.56 0.78 -5.29
C TYR A 89 16.51 1.40 -6.22
N SER A 90 16.23 0.76 -7.35
CA SER A 90 15.26 1.20 -8.35
C SER A 90 13.82 1.10 -7.82
N ILE A 91 13.51 0.09 -7.01
CA ILE A 91 12.18 -0.10 -6.41
C ILE A 91 11.80 1.03 -5.44
N ALA A 92 12.78 1.58 -4.74
CA ALA A 92 12.53 2.68 -3.80
C ALA A 92 12.74 4.06 -4.41
N ALA A 93 13.10 4.15 -5.70
CA ALA A 93 13.55 5.37 -6.37
C ALA A 93 14.61 6.12 -5.53
N LEU A 94 15.39 5.38 -4.73
CA LEU A 94 16.44 5.94 -3.89
C LEU A 94 17.65 6.17 -4.79
N PRO A 95 18.14 7.41 -4.94
CA PRO A 95 19.35 7.62 -5.71
C PRO A 95 20.51 6.94 -4.99
N GLN A 96 21.51 6.53 -5.76
CA GLN A 96 22.81 6.17 -5.21
C GLN A 96 23.55 7.39 -4.58
N ALA A 97 23.07 8.65 -4.69
CA ALA A 97 23.92 9.78 -4.32
C ALA A 97 23.31 11.16 -3.95
N ASP A 98 22.03 11.50 -4.16
CA ASP A 98 21.58 12.91 -3.98
C ASP A 98 20.41 13.07 -3.00
N GLN A 99 20.72 13.51 -1.76
CA GLN A 99 19.81 13.64 -0.61
C GLN A 99 18.82 14.82 -0.70
N ASN A 100 18.91 15.70 -1.71
CA ASN A 100 18.11 16.93 -1.77
C ASN A 100 16.94 16.90 -2.76
N LYS A 101 16.69 15.79 -3.46
CA LYS A 101 15.55 15.65 -4.37
C LYS A 101 14.35 15.03 -3.64
N LEU A 102 13.20 15.70 -3.64
CA LEU A 102 11.92 15.10 -3.24
C LEU A 102 11.65 13.91 -4.18
N TYR A 103 11.86 12.69 -3.69
CA TYR A 103 11.78 11.49 -4.53
C TYR A 103 10.34 11.17 -4.90
N PRO A 104 10.10 10.77 -6.16
CA PRO A 104 8.83 10.17 -6.50
C PRO A 104 8.62 8.92 -5.64
N ARG A 105 7.46 8.83 -4.96
CA ARG A 105 7.15 7.71 -4.07
C ARG A 105 6.66 6.47 -4.86
N TYR A 106 7.03 6.34 -6.13
CA TYR A 106 6.63 5.28 -7.05
C TYR A 106 7.87 4.61 -7.68
N LEU A 107 7.71 3.51 -8.41
CA LEU A 107 8.82 2.76 -9.02
C LEU A 107 9.61 3.65 -9.99
N ASP A 108 10.92 3.42 -10.11
CA ASP A 108 11.75 4.13 -11.08
C ASP A 108 11.27 3.87 -12.53
N GLU A 109 10.78 4.92 -13.17
CA GLU A 109 10.24 4.89 -14.53
C GLU A 109 11.31 4.54 -15.59
N THR A 110 12.61 4.60 -15.26
CA THR A 110 13.68 4.10 -16.14
C THR A 110 13.57 2.59 -16.36
N TYR A 111 13.05 1.86 -15.37
CA TYR A 111 12.91 0.40 -15.39
C TYR A 111 11.45 -0.03 -15.54
N TRP A 112 10.50 0.68 -14.92
CA TRP A 112 9.08 0.36 -14.93
C TRP A 112 8.24 1.53 -15.43
N TYR A 113 8.22 1.70 -16.74
CA TYR A 113 7.39 2.71 -17.40
C TYR A 113 6.08 2.16 -17.96
N SER A 114 6.10 1.00 -18.62
CA SER A 114 4.88 0.48 -19.28
C SER A 114 3.86 0.02 -18.24
N MET A 115 2.57 0.12 -18.57
CA MET A 115 1.51 -0.39 -17.70
C MET A 115 1.70 -1.88 -17.36
N GLN A 116 2.15 -2.67 -18.33
CA GLN A 116 2.49 -4.08 -18.11
C GLN A 116 3.60 -4.23 -17.07
N SER A 117 4.74 -3.55 -17.25
CA SER A 117 5.86 -3.66 -16.32
C SER A 117 5.51 -3.24 -14.88
N VAL A 118 4.67 -2.20 -14.74
CA VAL A 118 4.19 -1.72 -13.44
C VAL A 118 3.23 -2.73 -12.79
N THR A 119 2.33 -3.32 -13.57
CA THR A 119 1.36 -4.31 -13.05
C THR A 119 2.01 -5.65 -12.72
N ASP A 120 3.00 -6.09 -13.50
CA ASP A 120 3.83 -7.26 -13.17
C ASP A 120 4.54 -7.05 -11.82
N LYS A 121 5.13 -5.86 -11.62
CA LYS A 121 5.82 -5.52 -10.37
C LYS A 121 4.87 -5.39 -9.18
N LEU A 122 3.64 -4.91 -9.41
CA LEU A 122 2.57 -4.97 -8.42
C LEU A 122 2.22 -6.43 -8.07
N GLY A 123 2.18 -7.34 -9.05
CA GLY A 123 1.96 -8.77 -8.83
C GLY A 123 3.02 -9.41 -7.93
N GLU A 124 4.30 -9.08 -8.14
CA GLU A 124 5.40 -9.50 -7.25
C GLU A 124 5.21 -8.93 -5.83
N ALA A 125 4.88 -7.64 -5.71
CA ALA A 125 4.63 -6.99 -4.43
C ALA A 125 3.47 -7.64 -3.66
N LEU A 126 2.36 -7.93 -4.35
CA LEU A 126 1.19 -8.60 -3.77
C LEU A 126 1.51 -10.04 -3.35
N SER A 127 2.36 -10.74 -4.11
CA SER A 127 2.80 -12.09 -3.75
C SER A 127 3.61 -12.08 -2.46
N LEU A 128 4.56 -11.15 -2.32
CA LEU A 128 5.32 -10.95 -1.09
C LEU A 128 4.43 -10.77 0.15
N VAL A 129 3.44 -9.88 0.09
CA VAL A 129 2.56 -9.64 1.25
C VAL A 129 1.69 -10.84 1.56
N LYS A 130 1.19 -11.54 0.53
CA LYS A 130 0.44 -12.79 0.73
C LYS A 130 1.29 -13.86 1.39
N ASP A 131 2.55 -14.00 1.00
CA ASP A 131 3.46 -14.97 1.61
C ASP A 131 3.77 -14.64 3.07
N ILE A 132 3.98 -13.36 3.40
CA ILE A 132 4.10 -12.91 4.79
C ILE A 132 2.82 -13.26 5.56
N LEU A 133 1.65 -12.88 5.05
CA LEU A 133 0.36 -13.09 5.72
C LEU A 133 -0.05 -14.57 5.85
N ARG A 134 0.45 -15.45 4.98
CA ARG A 134 0.22 -16.90 5.07
C ARG A 134 1.13 -17.57 6.10
N ARG A 135 2.34 -17.06 6.29
CA ARG A 135 3.32 -17.56 7.27
C ARG A 135 3.05 -17.03 8.68
N GLU A 136 2.64 -15.76 8.79
CA GLU A 136 2.28 -15.15 10.05
C GLU A 136 0.90 -15.62 10.52
N THR A 137 0.68 -15.59 11.83
CA THR A 137 -0.62 -15.89 12.46
C THR A 137 -1.30 -14.60 12.90
N VAL A 138 -2.61 -14.63 13.12
CA VAL A 138 -3.35 -13.51 13.71
C VAL A 138 -2.67 -13.00 14.99
N ARG A 139 -2.21 -13.91 15.86
CA ARG A 139 -1.44 -13.56 17.06
C ARG A 139 -0.15 -12.82 16.73
N SER A 140 0.68 -13.39 15.85
CA SER A 140 2.00 -12.82 15.57
C SER A 140 1.88 -11.45 14.90
N LEU A 141 0.83 -11.20 14.13
CA LEU A 141 0.56 -9.87 13.57
C LEU A 141 0.30 -8.81 14.64
N ARG A 142 -0.35 -9.18 15.75
CA ARG A 142 -0.69 -8.29 16.86
C ARG A 142 0.46 -8.07 17.82
N GLU A 143 1.28 -9.10 18.04
CA GLU A 143 2.38 -9.04 19.00
C GLU A 143 3.65 -8.43 18.41
N LYS A 144 3.99 -8.74 17.14
CA LYS A 144 5.15 -8.15 16.48
C LYS A 144 4.90 -6.66 16.31
N SER A 145 5.83 -5.86 16.81
CA SER A 145 5.76 -4.40 16.71
C SER A 145 7.13 -3.78 16.44
N ILE A 146 7.11 -2.63 15.79
CA ILE A 146 8.28 -1.79 15.56
C ILE A 146 8.07 -0.42 16.20
N SER A 147 9.16 0.24 16.56
CA SER A 147 9.13 1.63 17.00
C SER A 147 8.96 2.57 15.80
N LYS A 148 8.11 3.58 15.95
CA LYS A 148 7.87 4.66 14.98
C LYS A 148 7.68 5.99 15.72
N LEU A 149 8.02 7.08 15.04
CA LEU A 149 7.61 8.42 15.47
C LEU A 149 6.12 8.64 15.13
N PRO A 150 5.40 9.48 15.89
CA PRO A 150 4.04 9.91 15.57
C PRO A 150 3.91 10.46 14.15
N GLY A 151 2.75 10.30 13.52
CA GLY A 151 2.54 10.74 12.14
C GLY A 151 1.28 10.20 11.47
N TRP A 152 1.30 10.08 10.14
CA TRP A 152 0.09 9.79 9.36
C TRP A 152 -0.57 8.42 9.64
N TYR A 153 0.15 7.50 10.27
CA TYR A 153 -0.36 6.19 10.72
C TYR A 153 -1.50 6.31 11.75
N ASP A 154 -1.49 7.40 12.53
CA ASP A 154 -2.42 7.63 13.63
C ASP A 154 -3.87 7.71 13.13
N ARG A 155 -4.07 8.18 11.90
CA ARG A 155 -5.41 8.41 11.32
C ARG A 155 -6.22 7.14 11.13
N ILE A 156 -5.57 6.03 10.77
CA ILE A 156 -6.26 4.75 10.57
C ILE A 156 -6.26 3.89 11.84
N ALA A 157 -5.29 4.07 12.73
CA ALA A 157 -5.18 3.30 13.96
C ALA A 157 -6.40 3.45 14.89
N SER A 158 -7.06 4.60 14.90
CA SER A 158 -8.30 4.81 15.67
C SER A 158 -9.42 3.84 15.29
N ARG A 159 -9.41 3.30 14.06
CA ARG A 159 -10.38 2.30 13.60
C ARG A 159 -9.99 0.86 13.95
N TYR A 160 -8.74 0.64 14.33
CA TYR A 160 -8.19 -0.66 14.66
C TYR A 160 -7.48 -0.59 16.02
N PRO A 161 -8.24 -0.59 17.14
CA PRO A 161 -7.65 -0.51 18.47
C PRO A 161 -6.59 -1.60 18.70
N GLY A 162 -5.48 -1.22 19.32
CA GLY A 162 -4.35 -2.12 19.60
C GLY A 162 -3.32 -2.19 18.47
N THR A 163 -3.57 -1.59 17.30
CA THR A 163 -2.59 -1.65 16.22
C THR A 163 -1.45 -0.63 16.34
N LEU A 164 -1.68 0.46 17.08
CA LEU A 164 -0.72 1.52 17.36
C LEU A 164 -0.93 2.01 18.78
N TYR A 165 0.13 2.07 19.57
CA TYR A 165 0.06 2.49 20.98
C TYR A 165 1.37 3.15 21.44
N PRO A 166 1.37 4.02 22.47
CA PRO A 166 2.60 4.60 23.00
C PRO A 166 3.56 3.52 23.50
N ASP A 167 4.85 3.73 23.27
CA ASP A 167 5.89 2.89 23.86
C ASP A 167 5.91 3.09 25.39
N PRO A 168 5.82 2.01 26.20
CA PRO A 168 5.78 2.13 27.66
C PRO A 168 7.03 2.77 28.27
N GLU A 169 8.19 2.62 27.60
CA GLU A 169 9.48 3.11 28.10
C GLU A 169 9.81 4.49 27.52
N ASN A 170 9.28 4.82 26.34
CA ASN A 170 9.48 6.12 25.70
C ASN A 170 8.18 6.68 25.10
N PRO A 171 7.40 7.48 25.86
CA PRO A 171 6.12 8.01 25.40
C PRO A 171 6.19 8.90 24.15
N GLY A 172 7.37 9.37 23.73
CA GLY A 172 7.56 10.10 22.47
C GLY A 172 7.61 9.21 21.23
N ILE A 173 7.58 7.88 21.43
CA ILE A 173 7.63 6.85 20.40
C ILE A 173 6.33 6.05 20.44
N LEU A 174 5.86 5.62 19.26
CA LEU A 174 4.74 4.70 19.11
C LEU A 174 5.24 3.31 18.73
N ARG A 175 4.55 2.29 19.22
CA ARG A 175 4.67 0.89 18.79
C ARG A 175 3.61 0.62 17.74
N ASN A 176 4.05 0.41 16.50
CA ASN A 176 3.19 -0.02 15.42
C ASN A 176 3.26 -1.53 15.27
N THR A 177 2.15 -2.21 15.43
CA THR A 177 2.04 -3.66 15.22
C THR A 177 2.13 -4.01 13.73
N LEU A 178 2.40 -5.29 13.43
CA LEU A 178 2.40 -5.76 12.06
C LEU A 178 0.97 -5.74 11.47
N GLU A 179 -0.05 -6.03 12.27
CA GLU A 179 -1.46 -5.83 11.90
C GLU A 179 -1.70 -4.37 11.50
N GLY A 180 -1.24 -3.41 12.31
CA GLY A 180 -1.35 -1.98 12.01
C GLY A 180 -0.68 -1.56 10.71
N ASN A 181 0.51 -2.11 10.45
CA ASN A 181 1.20 -1.86 9.19
C ASN A 181 0.43 -2.39 7.98
N PHE A 182 -0.15 -3.59 8.08
CA PHE A 182 -1.00 -4.15 7.03
C PHE A 182 -2.30 -3.36 6.84
N ARG A 183 -2.93 -2.87 7.91
CA ARG A 183 -4.10 -1.97 7.82
C ARG A 183 -3.77 -0.65 7.11
N HIS A 184 -2.59 -0.09 7.38
CA HIS A 184 -2.09 1.06 6.65
C HIS A 184 -1.88 0.74 5.17
N THR A 185 -1.22 -0.37 4.85
CA THR A 185 -1.02 -0.77 3.46
C THR A 185 -2.34 -1.02 2.73
N GLU A 186 -3.31 -1.73 3.32
CA GLU A 186 -4.67 -1.89 2.79
C GLU A 186 -5.34 -0.54 2.50
N ALA A 187 -5.17 0.44 3.40
CA ALA A 187 -5.68 1.79 3.20
C ALA A 187 -5.03 2.52 2.01
N GLU A 188 -3.72 2.35 1.80
CA GLU A 188 -2.99 2.92 0.66
C GLU A 188 -3.46 2.28 -0.66
N LEU A 189 -3.56 0.94 -0.71
CA LEU A 189 -4.04 0.18 -1.88
C LEU A 189 -5.39 0.72 -2.37
N ILE A 190 -6.39 0.70 -1.49
CA ILE A 190 -7.75 1.12 -1.86
C ILE A 190 -7.82 2.60 -2.22
N THR A 191 -7.07 3.46 -1.53
CA THR A 191 -7.08 4.91 -1.80
C THR A 191 -6.48 5.21 -3.18
N HIS A 192 -5.40 4.53 -3.55
CA HIS A 192 -4.82 4.70 -4.88
C HIS A 192 -5.70 4.09 -5.98
N LEU A 193 -6.41 2.99 -5.72
CA LEU A 193 -7.43 2.48 -6.63
C LEU A 193 -8.62 3.45 -6.77
N PHE A 194 -9.05 4.11 -5.69
CA PHE A 194 -10.05 5.18 -5.75
C PHE A 194 -9.58 6.35 -6.62
N ASN A 195 -8.32 6.76 -6.51
CA ASN A 195 -7.76 7.79 -7.38
C ASN A 195 -7.70 7.34 -8.85
N VAL A 196 -7.37 6.08 -9.14
CA VAL A 196 -7.47 5.52 -10.50
C VAL A 196 -8.89 5.69 -11.05
N GLN A 197 -9.91 5.36 -10.26
CA GLN A 197 -11.30 5.54 -10.67
C GLN A 197 -11.68 7.01 -10.92
N ARG A 198 -11.20 7.95 -10.09
CA ARG A 198 -11.43 9.40 -10.29
C ARG A 198 -10.74 9.93 -11.53
N LEU A 199 -9.50 9.51 -11.78
CA LEU A 199 -8.74 9.86 -12.99
C LEU A 199 -9.42 9.34 -14.25
N LYS A 200 -10.04 8.15 -14.20
CA LYS A 200 -10.87 7.62 -15.28
C LYS A 200 -12.11 8.49 -15.50
N ARG A 201 -12.86 8.81 -14.43
CA ARG A 201 -14.05 9.66 -14.53
C ARG A 201 -13.75 11.04 -15.07
N ALA A 202 -12.61 11.62 -14.70
CA ALA A 202 -12.16 12.93 -15.21
C ALA A 202 -11.91 12.92 -16.73
N GLN A 203 -11.66 11.75 -17.30
CA GLN A 203 -11.50 11.51 -18.73
C GLN A 203 -12.80 11.01 -19.41
N GLY A 204 -13.93 10.99 -18.69
CA GLY A 204 -15.21 10.47 -19.18
C GLY A 204 -15.30 8.94 -19.23
N LEU A 205 -14.40 8.23 -18.55
CA LEU A 205 -14.35 6.76 -18.53
C LEU A 205 -15.06 6.19 -17.29
N PRO A 206 -15.78 5.05 -17.41
CA PRO A 206 -16.47 4.43 -16.29
C PRO A 206 -15.51 3.68 -15.36
N SER A 207 -15.81 3.70 -14.06
CA SER A 207 -15.25 2.75 -13.09
C SER A 207 -15.84 1.35 -13.33
N LYS A 208 -15.05 0.31 -13.06
CA LYS A 208 -15.39 -1.08 -13.34
C LYS A 208 -15.65 -1.89 -12.08
N VAL A 209 -15.02 -1.54 -10.96
CA VAL A 209 -15.15 -2.27 -9.70
C VAL A 209 -15.81 -1.44 -8.60
N THR A 210 -16.48 -2.13 -7.67
CA THR A 210 -16.97 -1.49 -6.44
C THR A 210 -15.87 -1.56 -5.38
N LEU A 211 -15.50 -0.41 -4.81
CA LEU A 211 -14.49 -0.37 -3.77
C LEU A 211 -15.07 -0.74 -2.40
N PRO A 212 -14.35 -1.54 -1.59
CA PRO A 212 -14.74 -1.76 -0.21
C PRO A 212 -14.63 -0.45 0.59
N TRP A 213 -15.58 -0.22 1.49
CA TRP A 213 -15.59 0.94 2.37
C TRP A 213 -14.60 0.78 3.53
N ILE A 214 -13.31 0.80 3.22
CA ILE A 214 -12.19 0.66 4.16
C ILE A 214 -11.07 1.65 3.84
N GLY A 215 -10.18 1.90 4.80
CA GLY A 215 -8.97 2.69 4.56
C GLY A 215 -9.20 4.21 4.53
N TYR A 216 -8.21 4.95 3.99
CA TYR A 216 -8.15 6.40 4.12
C TYR A 216 -9.28 7.14 3.41
N TRP A 217 -9.70 6.68 2.23
CA TRP A 217 -10.75 7.34 1.45
C TRP A 217 -12.10 7.40 2.16
N THR A 218 -12.28 6.62 3.23
CA THR A 218 -13.51 6.60 4.04
C THR A 218 -13.43 7.48 5.29
N LEU A 219 -12.31 8.16 5.54
CA LEU A 219 -12.19 9.11 6.65
C LEU A 219 -13.06 10.35 6.40
N PRO A 220 -13.67 10.94 7.44
CA PRO A 220 -14.59 12.07 7.27
C PRO A 220 -13.98 13.26 6.53
N ASP A 221 -12.71 13.54 6.83
CA ASP A 221 -11.89 14.64 6.31
C ASP A 221 -11.06 14.25 5.08
N TRP A 222 -11.30 13.08 4.48
CA TRP A 222 -10.65 12.70 3.23
C TRP A 222 -11.32 13.38 2.03
N ASP A 223 -10.50 13.94 1.13
CA ASP A 223 -10.96 14.52 -0.13
C ASP A 223 -11.54 13.44 -1.06
N ARG A 224 -12.87 13.47 -1.20
CA ARG A 224 -13.69 12.64 -2.09
C ARG A 224 -14.37 13.46 -3.18
N SER A 225 -13.83 14.63 -3.55
CA SER A 225 -14.32 15.42 -4.69
C SER A 225 -14.38 14.59 -5.99
N GLU A 226 -15.36 14.87 -6.83
CA GLU A 226 -15.48 14.26 -8.15
C GLU A 226 -15.23 15.32 -9.24
N PRO A 227 -14.84 14.90 -10.46
CA PRO A 227 -14.77 15.78 -11.63
C PRO A 227 -16.07 16.49 -11.99
#